data_AF-A0A7W2D3L6-F1
#
_entry.id   AF-A0A7W2D3L6-F1
#
_cell.length_a   1.000
_cell.length_b   1.000
_cell.length_c   1.000
_cell.angle_alpha   90.00
_cell.angle_beta   90.00
_cell.angle_gamma   90.00
#
_symmetry.space_group_name_H-M   'P 1'
#
loop_
_entity.id
_entity.type
_entity.pdbx_description
1 polymer ?
#
loop_
_entity_poly.entity_id
_entity_poly.type
_entity_poly.pdbx_seq_one_letter_code
_entity_poly.pdbx_strand_id
1 'polypeptide(L)'
;MRIALHTKVRADRIEEYEAAHREVPPELTAAIRAAGATSWTIWRSGTDLFHVLECEDYGRMLAELEKLPVNIAWQARMAELLDVVHDYSAEGADAGLPVVWEL
;
A
#
# COMPACT_ATOMS: atom_id res chain seq x y z
N MET A 1 -2.18 -14.34 -5.38
CA MET A 1 -3.46 -13.71 -5.00
C MET A 1 -3.52 -12.25 -5.44
N ARG A 2 -4.73 -11.74 -5.66
CA ARG A 2 -5.01 -10.35 -6.05
C ARG A 2 -5.79 -9.66 -4.94
N ILE A 3 -5.28 -8.54 -4.47
CA ILE A 3 -5.85 -7.80 -3.33
C ILE A 3 -6.17 -6.38 -3.78
N ALA A 4 -7.38 -5.92 -3.44
CA ALA A 4 -7.77 -4.54 -3.62
C ALA A 4 -7.84 -3.84 -2.25
N LEU A 5 -7.32 -2.62 -2.13
CA LEU A 5 -7.34 -1.84 -0.89
C LEU A 5 -7.91 -0.45 -1.15
N HIS A 6 -8.46 0.15 -0.09
CA HIS A 6 -8.92 1.53 -0.10
C HIS A 6 -8.24 2.31 1.03
N THR A 7 -7.52 3.36 0.66
CA THR A 7 -6.94 4.34 1.59
C THR A 7 -7.43 5.73 1.20
N LYS A 8 -7.19 6.74 2.04
CA LYS A 8 -7.62 8.11 1.76
C LYS A 8 -6.50 9.08 2.05
N VAL A 9 -6.11 9.87 1.04
CA VAL A 9 -5.16 10.98 1.20
C VAL A 9 -5.89 12.20 1.74
N ARG A 10 -5.22 12.96 2.61
CA ARG A 10 -5.74 14.23 3.11
C ARG A 10 -5.93 15.19 1.94
N ALA A 11 -7.05 15.91 1.93
CA ALA A 11 -7.40 16.79 0.82
C ALA A 11 -6.35 17.87 0.54
N ASP A 12 -5.64 18.33 1.58
CA ASP A 12 -4.57 19.33 1.51
C ASP A 12 -3.18 18.74 1.22
N ARG A 13 -3.06 17.41 1.03
CA ARG A 13 -1.76 16.70 0.86
C ARG A 13 -1.65 15.86 -0.42
N ILE A 14 -2.55 16.08 -1.37
CA ILE A 14 -2.60 15.31 -2.61
C ILE A 14 -1.29 15.45 -3.41
N GLU A 15 -0.77 16.67 -3.54
CA GLU A 15 0.43 16.93 -4.33
C GLU A 15 1.67 16.28 -3.69
N GLU A 16 1.81 16.37 -2.37
CA GLU A 16 2.92 15.73 -1.64
C GLU A 16 2.83 14.21 -1.68
N TYR A 17 1.63 13.64 -1.60
CA TYR A 17 1.41 12.20 -1.73
C TYR A 17 1.84 11.70 -3.11
N GLU A 18 1.44 12.38 -4.18
CA GLU A 18 1.84 11.99 -5.53
C GLU A 18 3.34 12.18 -5.76
N ALA A 19 3.92 13.28 -5.27
CA ALA A 19 5.37 13.51 -5.36
C ALA A 19 6.14 12.41 -4.63
N ALA A 20 5.70 12.02 -3.42
CA ALA A 20 6.28 10.91 -2.69
C ALA A 20 6.27 9.62 -3.50
N HIS A 21 5.16 9.30 -4.17
CA HIS A 21 5.02 8.07 -4.95
C HIS A 21 5.79 8.06 -6.29
N ARG A 22 6.24 9.21 -6.78
CA ARG A 22 7.22 9.28 -7.89
C ARG A 22 8.64 8.97 -7.42
N GLU A 23 8.88 9.05 -6.12
CA GLU A 23 10.19 8.91 -5.47
C GLU A 23 10.19 7.79 -4.44
N VAL A 24 9.42 6.72 -4.68
CA VAL A 24 9.45 5.54 -3.81
C VAL A 24 10.88 5.02 -3.73
N PRO A 25 11.42 4.78 -2.52
CA PRO A 25 12.78 4.29 -2.37
C PRO A 25 12.98 2.99 -3.18
N PRO A 26 14.07 2.87 -3.97
CA PRO A 26 14.36 1.65 -4.72
C PRO A 26 14.48 0.42 -3.81
N GLU A 27 15.02 0.61 -2.60
CA GLU A 27 15.11 -0.42 -1.56
C GLU A 27 13.73 -0.91 -1.11
N LEU A 28 12.75 -0.01 -0.95
CA LEU A 28 11.38 -0.39 -0.59
C LEU A 28 10.74 -1.20 -1.71
N THR A 29 10.90 -0.76 -2.96
CA THR A 29 10.38 -1.50 -4.12
C THR A 29 11.01 -2.89 -4.23
N ALA A 30 12.32 -3.00 -3.97
CA ALA A 30 13.02 -4.27 -3.95
C ALA A 30 12.51 -5.19 -2.82
N ALA A 31 12.28 -4.65 -1.63
CA ALA A 31 11.72 -5.38 -0.50
C ALA A 31 10.30 -5.89 -0.78
N ILE A 32 9.43 -5.05 -1.36
CA ILE A 32 8.07 -5.44 -1.77
C ILE A 32 8.10 -6.61 -2.77
N ARG A 33 9.01 -6.54 -3.76
CA ARG A 33 9.18 -7.64 -4.72
C ARG A 33 9.75 -8.91 -4.08
N ALA A 34 10.73 -8.78 -3.19
CA ALA A 34 11.32 -9.91 -2.48
C ALA A 34 10.30 -10.61 -1.56
N ALA A 35 9.35 -9.85 -1.01
CA ALA A 35 8.23 -10.35 -0.22
C ALA A 35 7.09 -10.97 -1.06
N GLY A 36 7.28 -11.10 -2.38
CA GLY A 36 6.40 -11.85 -3.27
C GLY A 36 5.40 -11.02 -4.09
N ALA A 37 5.49 -9.69 -4.09
CA ALA A 37 4.66 -8.86 -4.95
C ALA A 37 5.16 -8.82 -6.40
N THR A 38 4.28 -9.11 -7.36
CA THR A 38 4.56 -9.02 -8.80
C THR A 38 4.17 -7.67 -9.37
N SER A 39 3.03 -7.12 -8.92
CA SER A 39 2.51 -5.82 -9.32
C SER A 39 1.84 -5.09 -8.15
N TRP A 40 1.96 -3.76 -8.11
CA TRP A 40 1.21 -2.89 -7.21
C TRP A 40 0.91 -1.59 -7.95
N THR A 41 -0.36 -1.31 -8.19
CA THR A 41 -0.81 -0.05 -8.80
C THR A 41 -1.75 0.68 -7.85
N ILE A 42 -1.64 2.01 -7.82
CA ILE A 42 -2.48 2.88 -7.01
C ILE A 42 -3.15 3.90 -7.94
N TRP A 43 -4.47 3.97 -7.90
CA TRP A 43 -5.28 4.98 -8.60
C TRP A 43 -5.88 5.93 -7.59
N ARG A 44 -6.11 7.18 -7.98
CA ARG A 44 -6.75 8.19 -7.15
C ARG A 44 -8.03 8.72 -7.80
N SER A 45 -9.07 8.88 -7.01
CA SER A 45 -10.31 9.59 -7.37
C SER A 45 -10.62 10.60 -6.27
N GLY A 46 -10.31 11.88 -6.51
CA GLY A 46 -10.36 12.89 -5.44
C GLY A 46 -9.35 12.55 -4.33
N THR A 47 -9.84 12.34 -3.11
CA THR A 47 -9.04 11.90 -1.95
C THR A 47 -8.97 10.38 -1.78
N ASP A 48 -9.77 9.64 -2.54
CA ASP A 48 -9.88 8.19 -2.41
C ASP A 48 -8.79 7.51 -3.24
N LEU A 49 -8.06 6.60 -2.63
CA LEU A 49 -6.96 5.85 -3.22
C LEU A 49 -7.34 4.38 -3.30
N PHE A 50 -7.22 3.81 -4.48
CA PHE A 50 -7.53 2.42 -4.76
C PHE A 50 -6.24 1.72 -5.12
N HIS A 51 -5.90 0.67 -4.39
CA HIS A 51 -4.70 -0.11 -4.62
C HIS A 51 -5.12 -1.45 -5.20
N VAL A 52 -4.42 -1.93 -6.23
CA VAL A 52 -4.50 -3.33 -6.65
C VAL A 52 -3.08 -3.89 -6.63
N LEU A 53 -2.92 -4.95 -5.84
CA LEU A 53 -1.68 -5.68 -5.65
C LEU A 53 -1.87 -7.11 -6.13
N GLU A 54 -0.89 -7.64 -6.85
CA GLU A 54 -0.73 -9.07 -7.06
C GLU A 54 0.51 -9.55 -6.31
N CYS A 55 0.34 -10.58 -5.48
CA CYS A 55 1.41 -11.17 -4.69
C CYS A 55 1.17 -12.67 -4.45
N GLU A 56 2.18 -13.41 -4.03
CA GLU A 56 2.04 -14.84 -3.70
C GLU A 56 1.15 -15.04 -2.46
N ASP A 57 1.49 -14.36 -1.36
CA ASP A 57 0.83 -14.42 -0.07
C ASP A 57 0.84 -13.02 0.58
N TYR A 58 -0.33 -12.41 0.71
CA TYR A 58 -0.46 -11.04 1.17
C TYR A 58 -0.16 -10.88 2.65
N GLY A 59 -0.66 -11.78 3.50
CA GLY A 59 -0.43 -11.72 4.94
C GLY A 59 1.05 -11.91 5.27
N ARG A 60 1.71 -12.88 4.62
CA ARG A 60 3.16 -13.05 4.73
C ARG A 60 3.91 -11.81 4.25
N MET A 61 3.52 -11.23 3.12
CA MET A 61 4.15 -10.02 2.59
C MET A 61 4.09 -8.86 3.59
N LEU A 62 2.91 -8.59 4.18
CA LEU A 62 2.77 -7.54 5.20
C LEU A 62 3.64 -7.82 6.41
N ALA A 63 3.63 -9.05 6.92
CA ALA A 63 4.41 -9.46 8.10
C ALA A 63 5.94 -9.43 7.86
N GLU A 64 6.41 -9.58 6.62
CA GLU A 64 7.82 -9.37 6.28
C GLU A 64 8.14 -7.87 6.23
N LEU A 65 7.31 -7.09 5.53
CA LEU A 65 7.54 -5.66 5.32
C LEU A 65 7.42 -4.85 6.62
N GLU A 66 6.52 -5.18 7.53
CA GLU A 66 6.34 -4.46 8.81
C GLU A 66 7.64 -4.35 9.62
N LYS A 67 8.56 -5.31 9.44
CA LYS A 67 9.82 -5.41 10.19
C LYS A 67 10.97 -4.63 9.56
N LEU A 68 10.81 -4.17 8.32
CA LEU A 68 11.90 -3.56 7.56
C LEU A 68 12.00 -2.06 7.86
N PRO A 69 13.19 -1.55 8.24
CA PRO A 69 13.38 -0.13 8.51
C PRO A 69 12.93 0.79 7.38
N VAL A 70 13.16 0.40 6.13
CA VAL A 70 12.75 1.17 4.95
C VAL A 70 11.22 1.27 4.83
N ASN A 71 10.49 0.21 5.15
CA ASN A 71 9.04 0.22 5.14
C ASN A 71 8.50 1.00 6.34
N ILE A 72 9.07 0.84 7.54
CA ILE A 72 8.69 1.61 8.73
C ILE A 72 8.83 3.12 8.47
N ALA A 73 9.95 3.55 7.91
CA ALA A 73 10.18 4.96 7.57
C ALA A 73 9.19 5.45 6.50
N TRP A 74 8.88 4.62 5.51
CA TRP A 74 7.89 4.95 4.48
C TRP A 74 6.48 5.08 5.07
N GLN A 75 6.04 4.13 5.90
CA GLN A 75 4.73 4.17 6.54
C GLN A 75 4.61 5.38 7.47
N ALA A 76 5.66 5.74 8.21
CA ALA A 76 5.67 6.95 9.02
C ALA A 76 5.44 8.21 8.18
N ARG A 77 6.10 8.32 7.01
CA ARG A 77 5.86 9.42 6.06
C ARG A 77 4.43 9.38 5.51
N MET A 78 3.91 8.22 5.14
CA MET A 78 2.55 8.09 4.61
C MET A 78 1.48 8.43 5.65
N ALA A 79 1.71 8.11 6.93
CA ALA A 79 0.81 8.44 8.02
C ALA A 79 0.58 9.95 8.22
N GLU A 80 1.53 10.79 7.78
CA GLU A 80 1.35 12.26 7.81
C GLU A 80 0.41 12.75 6.69
N LEU A 81 0.32 12.00 5.58
CA LEU A 81 -0.36 12.38 4.34
C LEU A 81 -1.76 11.76 4.20
N LEU A 82 -2.09 10.73 4.98
CA LEU A 82 -3.30 9.93 4.84
C LEU A 82 -4.28 10.15 6.00
N ASP A 83 -5.58 10.22 5.69
CA ASP A 83 -6.69 10.14 6.65
C ASP A 83 -7.09 8.68 6.94
N VAL A 84 -6.92 7.79 5.97
CA VAL A 84 -7.08 6.34 6.12
C VAL A 84 -5.81 5.69 5.60
N VAL A 85 -5.09 4.98 6.45
CA VAL A 85 -3.79 4.36 6.14
C VAL A 85 -3.95 2.92 5.65
N HIS A 86 -2.94 2.41 4.96
CA HIS A 86 -2.83 0.97 4.70
C HIS A 86 -2.35 0.29 5.99
N ASP A 87 -3.18 -0.60 6.54
CA ASP A 87 -2.85 -1.38 7.72
C ASP A 87 -1.96 -2.59 7.38
N TYR A 88 -0.80 -2.67 8.03
CA TYR A 88 0.17 -3.77 7.90
C TYR A 88 0.02 -4.81 9.03
N SER A 89 -0.94 -4.64 9.94
CA SER A 89 -1.24 -5.58 11.02
C SER A 89 -1.84 -6.90 10.50
N ALA A 90 -2.04 -7.84 11.42
CA ALA A 90 -2.80 -9.06 11.11
C ALA A 90 -4.25 -8.75 10.70
N GLU A 91 -4.90 -7.74 11.30
CA GLU A 91 -6.23 -7.32 10.85
C GLU A 91 -6.18 -6.73 9.42
N GLY A 92 -5.11 -6.00 9.09
CA GLY A 92 -4.88 -5.45 7.76
C GLY A 92 -4.72 -6.52 6.68
N ALA A 93 -4.15 -7.68 7.01
CA ALA A 93 -4.01 -8.81 6.09
C ALA A 93 -5.36 -9.37 5.60
N ASP A 94 -6.42 -9.23 6.41
CA ASP A 94 -7.78 -9.66 6.09
C ASP A 94 -8.67 -8.50 5.61
N ALA A 95 -8.17 -7.26 5.58
CA ALA A 95 -8.94 -6.05 5.28
C ALA A 95 -9.06 -5.71 3.78
N GLY A 96 -8.72 -6.65 2.89
CA GLY A 96 -8.90 -6.48 1.45
C GLY A 96 -10.36 -6.22 1.08
N LEU A 97 -10.59 -5.35 0.09
CA LEU A 97 -11.93 -5.12 -0.45
C LEU A 97 -12.48 -6.42 -1.07
N PRO A 98 -13.76 -6.76 -0.83
CA PRO A 98 -14.34 -7.98 -1.36
C PRO A 98 -14.49 -7.91 -2.88
N VAL A 99 -14.12 -8.99 -3.56
CA VAL A 99 -14.43 -9.17 -4.99
C VAL A 99 -15.93 -9.42 -5.11
N VAL A 100 -16.62 -8.54 -5.82
CA VAL A 100 -18.07 -8.66 -6.06
C VAL A 100 -18.40 -9.30 -7.41
N TRP A 101 -17.48 -9.21 -8.38
CA TRP A 101 -17.63 -9.74 -9.73
C TRP A 101 -16.27 -9.83 -10.45
N GLU A 102 -16.05 -10.88 -11.22
CA GLU A 102 -14.91 -11.09 -12.12
C GLU A 102 -15.43 -11.85 -13.36
N LEU A 103 -14.89 -11.54 -14.55
CA LEU A 103 -15.25 -12.19 -15.82
C LEU A 103 -14.29 -13.33 -16.17
#